data_AF-A0A8C6P4N4-F1
#
_entry.id   AF-A0A8C6P4N4-F1
#
_cell.length_a   1.000
_cell.length_b   1.000
_cell.length_c   1.000
_cell.angle_alpha   90.00
_cell.angle_beta   90.00
_cell.angle_gamma   90.00
#
_symmetry.space_group_name_H-M   'P 1'
#
loop_
_entity.id
_entity.type
_entity.pdbx_description
1 polymer ?
#
loop_
_entity_poly.entity_id
_entity_poly.type
_entity_poly.pdbx_seq_one_letter_code
_entity_poly.pdbx_strand_id
1 'polypeptide(L)'
;MTRTSVKFISFCSDVEVIRTEFYLRDPVKGRIFRDLQLSGLSPAERTAVHEAAVEVLAKLHSLNLASLKLEGFGKGPGYLSRWTKLYKTVAHRDIAKDDDVTLVHGDYGLDNLVFHPTEACVVAVLDWEMSTAGNPLVDLVYFLIPHRSLNTSNTVCSFQRTGCSPAGQRFPPTI
;
A
#
# COMPACT_ATOMS: atom_id res chain seq x y z
N MET A 1 -10.50 -23.31 -4.59
CA MET A 1 -10.03 -22.06 -5.23
C MET A 1 -10.80 -20.90 -4.63
N THR A 2 -10.26 -20.29 -3.58
CA THR A 2 -10.80 -19.07 -2.98
C THR A 2 -10.50 -17.91 -3.92
N ARG A 3 -11.56 -17.30 -4.45
CA ARG A 3 -11.50 -16.27 -5.49
C ARG A 3 -10.96 -14.97 -4.85
N THR A 4 -9.73 -14.62 -5.18
CA THR A 4 -9.06 -13.35 -4.88
C THR A 4 -9.76 -12.21 -5.63
N SER A 5 -10.87 -11.71 -5.11
CA SER A 5 -11.45 -10.48 -5.67
C SER A 5 -12.28 -9.76 -4.62
N VAL A 6 -11.76 -8.61 -4.17
CA VAL A 6 -12.58 -7.57 -3.57
C VAL A 6 -13.68 -7.23 -4.55
N LYS A 7 -14.94 -7.45 -4.17
CA LYS A 7 -16.08 -7.10 -5.02
C LYS A 7 -16.59 -5.72 -4.60
N PHE A 8 -16.54 -4.79 -5.54
CA PHE A 8 -17.23 -3.51 -5.41
C PHE A 8 -18.75 -3.74 -5.50
N ILE A 9 -19.50 -3.18 -4.56
CA ILE A 9 -20.96 -3.33 -4.49
C ILE A 9 -21.62 -2.11 -5.13
N SER A 10 -21.32 -0.91 -4.65
CA SER A 10 -21.92 0.33 -5.13
C SER A 10 -21.13 1.55 -4.68
N PHE A 11 -21.27 2.67 -5.40
CA PHE A 11 -20.81 3.99 -5.00
C PHE A 11 -22.00 4.92 -4.89
N CYS A 12 -22.00 5.73 -3.84
CA CYS A 12 -22.99 6.76 -3.57
C CYS A 12 -22.28 8.11 -3.50
N SER A 13 -22.57 8.97 -4.47
CA SER A 13 -22.15 10.38 -4.48
C SER A 13 -23.17 11.30 -3.78
N ASP A 14 -24.30 10.76 -3.31
CA ASP A 14 -25.29 11.54 -2.59
C ASP A 14 -24.83 11.81 -1.15
N VAL A 15 -24.27 12.99 -0.97
CA VAL A 15 -23.78 13.46 0.33
C VAL A 15 -24.88 13.67 1.35
N GLU A 16 -26.16 13.73 0.97
CA GLU A 16 -27.25 13.86 1.95
C GLU A 16 -27.47 12.59 2.78
N VAL A 17 -27.01 11.42 2.29
CA VAL A 17 -27.20 10.12 2.96
C VAL A 17 -26.40 10.03 4.26
N ILE A 18 -25.10 10.37 4.24
CA ILE A 18 -24.21 10.32 5.42
C ILE A 18 -23.25 11.52 5.54
N ARG A 19 -23.55 12.65 4.88
CA ARG A 19 -22.73 13.88 4.85
C ARG A 19 -21.39 13.77 4.11
N THR A 20 -21.18 12.70 3.34
CA THR A 20 -20.01 12.49 2.50
C THR A 20 -20.31 11.44 1.42
N GLU A 21 -19.54 11.44 0.34
CA GLU A 21 -19.55 10.35 -0.63
C GLU A 21 -18.99 9.07 0.00
N PHE A 22 -19.46 7.90 -0.44
CA PHE A 22 -18.97 6.62 0.03
C PHE A 22 -19.15 5.51 -1.00
N TYR A 23 -18.43 4.41 -0.80
CA TYR A 23 -18.64 3.18 -1.56
C TYR A 23 -18.73 1.98 -0.63
N LEU A 24 -19.37 0.92 -1.13
CA LEU A 24 -19.52 -0.35 -0.44
C LEU A 24 -18.75 -1.44 -1.20
N ARG A 25 -18.19 -2.37 -0.44
CA ARG A 25 -17.49 -3.55 -0.94
C ARG A 25 -17.82 -4.76 -0.08
N ASP A 26 -17.64 -5.94 -0.64
CA ASP A 26 -17.72 -7.17 0.15
C ASP A 26 -16.63 -7.19 1.24
N PRO A 27 -16.97 -7.70 2.43
CA PRO A 27 -15.98 -7.89 3.48
C PRO A 27 -14.98 -8.97 3.04
N VAL A 28 -13.69 -8.67 3.17
CA VAL A 28 -12.62 -9.64 2.89
C VAL A 28 -12.10 -10.19 4.20
N LYS A 29 -12.22 -11.51 4.36
CA LYS A 29 -11.69 -12.22 5.53
C LYS A 29 -10.22 -12.57 5.30
N GLY A 30 -9.39 -12.26 6.30
CA GLY A 30 -7.96 -12.56 6.23
C GLY A 30 -7.18 -11.98 7.39
N ARG A 31 -5.85 -12.08 7.30
CA ARG A 31 -4.88 -11.54 8.24
C ARG A 31 -4.25 -10.28 7.67
N ILE A 32 -3.99 -9.31 8.53
CA ILE A 32 -3.23 -8.11 8.19
C ILE A 32 -2.01 -8.07 9.09
N PHE A 33 -0.82 -7.98 8.50
CA PHE A 33 0.43 -7.90 9.24
C PHE A 33 0.77 -6.44 9.53
N ARG A 34 0.40 -5.98 10.74
CA ARG A 34 0.75 -4.64 11.22
C ARG A 34 2.16 -4.56 11.79
N ASP A 35 2.67 -5.68 12.28
CA ASP A 35 4.07 -5.79 12.66
C ASP A 35 4.90 -6.18 11.43
N LEU A 36 5.67 -5.23 10.92
CA LEU A 36 6.49 -5.40 9.72
C LEU A 36 7.73 -6.30 9.96
N GLN A 37 8.06 -6.60 11.22
CA GLN A 37 9.07 -7.61 11.56
C GLN A 37 8.54 -9.03 11.45
N LEU A 38 7.21 -9.18 11.32
CA LEU A 38 6.53 -10.48 11.32
C LEU A 38 6.96 -11.31 12.53
N SER A 39 6.94 -10.69 13.71
CA SER A 39 7.32 -11.35 14.96
C SER A 39 6.40 -12.54 15.21
N GLY A 40 6.98 -13.66 15.62
CA GLY A 40 6.23 -14.91 15.83
C GLY A 40 6.13 -15.83 14.62
N LEU A 41 6.60 -15.40 13.43
CA LEU A 41 6.77 -16.29 12.28
C LEU A 41 8.19 -16.87 12.24
N SER A 42 8.32 -18.10 11.72
CA SER A 42 9.60 -18.69 11.37
C SER A 42 10.25 -17.95 10.19
N PRO A 43 11.57 -18.08 9.97
CA PRO A 43 12.23 -17.50 8.81
C PRO A 43 11.60 -17.91 7.46
N ALA A 44 11.19 -19.18 7.31
CA ALA A 44 10.55 -19.67 6.10
C ALA A 44 9.18 -19.03 5.85
N GLU A 45 8.37 -18.88 6.89
CA GLU A 45 7.07 -18.20 6.81
C GLU A 45 7.22 -16.71 6.49
N ARG A 46 8.22 -16.06 7.08
CA ARG A 46 8.55 -14.66 6.73
C ARG A 46 8.92 -14.52 5.26
N THR A 47 9.76 -15.40 4.74
CA THR A 47 10.09 -15.41 3.31
C THR A 47 8.84 -15.56 2.45
N ALA A 48 7.99 -16.55 2.75
CA ALA A 48 6.77 -16.78 1.99
C ALA A 48 5.81 -15.57 1.98
N VAL A 49 5.67 -14.86 3.11
CA VAL A 49 4.86 -13.65 3.19
C VAL A 49 5.40 -12.53 2.29
N HIS A 50 6.71 -12.30 2.30
CA HIS A 50 7.32 -11.27 1.45
C HIS A 50 7.28 -11.65 -0.03
N GLU A 51 7.52 -12.92 -0.37
CA GLU A 51 7.40 -13.42 -1.75
C GLU A 51 5.98 -13.20 -2.29
N ALA A 52 4.95 -13.53 -1.51
CA ALA A 52 3.56 -13.29 -1.90
C ALA A 52 3.25 -11.80 -2.07
N ALA A 53 3.79 -10.94 -1.22
CA ALA A 53 3.64 -9.49 -1.34
C ALA A 53 4.33 -8.94 -2.61
N VAL A 54 5.54 -9.42 -2.93
CA VAL A 54 6.27 -9.02 -4.14
C VAL A 54 5.61 -9.57 -5.40
N GLU A 55 5.04 -10.77 -5.36
CA GLU A 55 4.31 -11.35 -6.48
C GLU A 55 3.07 -10.50 -6.84
N VAL A 56 2.32 -10.04 -5.84
CA VAL A 56 1.20 -9.12 -6.06
C VAL A 56 1.67 -7.77 -6.59
N LEU A 57 2.78 -7.25 -6.08
CA LEU A 57 3.34 -5.99 -6.56
C LEU A 57 3.74 -6.08 -8.04
N ALA A 58 4.41 -7.17 -8.43
CA ALA A 58 4.77 -7.42 -9.82
C ALA A 58 3.53 -7.57 -10.71
N LYS A 59 2.50 -8.28 -10.25
CA LYS A 59 1.21 -8.40 -10.94
C LYS A 59 0.57 -7.03 -11.14
N LEU A 60 0.52 -6.20 -10.10
CA LEU A 60 -0.02 -4.84 -10.14
C LEU A 60 0.69 -3.99 -11.20
N HIS A 61 2.02 -3.99 -11.22
CA HIS A 61 2.82 -3.20 -12.16
C HIS A 61 2.81 -3.76 -13.59
N SER A 62 2.43 -5.03 -13.78
CA SER A 62 2.20 -5.61 -15.12
C SER A 62 0.86 -5.25 -15.75
N LEU A 63 -0.04 -4.59 -15.01
CA LEU A 63 -1.34 -4.18 -15.53
C LEU A 63 -1.18 -3.08 -16.59
N ASN A 64 -1.93 -3.21 -17.68
CA ASN A 64 -1.98 -2.22 -18.73
C ASN A 64 -3.07 -1.18 -18.43
N LEU A 65 -2.70 0.08 -18.27
CA LEU A 65 -3.66 1.16 -17.93
C LEU A 65 -4.72 1.37 -19.02
N ALA A 66 -4.36 1.21 -20.29
CA ALA A 66 -5.28 1.37 -21.41
C ALA A 66 -6.38 0.29 -21.40
N SER A 67 -6.01 -0.97 -21.17
CA SER A 67 -6.98 -2.07 -21.09
C SER A 67 -7.94 -1.93 -19.90
N LEU A 68 -7.50 -1.25 -18.83
CA LEU A 68 -8.32 -0.93 -17.66
C LEU A 68 -9.15 0.34 -17.81
N LYS A 69 -9.06 1.05 -18.94
CA LYS A 69 -9.69 2.37 -19.16
C LYS A 69 -9.27 3.41 -18.11
N LEU A 70 -8.02 3.33 -17.67
CA LEU A 70 -7.38 4.27 -16.74
C LEU A 70 -6.42 5.22 -17.48
N GLU A 71 -6.63 5.44 -18.77
CA GLU A 71 -5.88 6.45 -19.52
C GLU A 71 -6.18 7.84 -18.94
N GLY A 72 -5.12 8.60 -18.62
CA GLY A 72 -5.25 9.90 -17.97
C GLY A 72 -5.49 9.84 -16.45
N PHE A 73 -5.53 8.66 -15.84
CA PHE A 73 -5.55 8.52 -14.38
C PHE A 73 -4.22 8.94 -13.75
N GLY A 74 -4.26 9.68 -12.64
CA GLY A 74 -3.07 10.06 -11.89
C GLY A 74 -2.27 11.22 -12.51
N LYS A 75 -1.00 11.33 -12.11
CA LYS A 75 -0.15 12.49 -12.44
C LYS A 75 0.73 12.30 -13.68
N GLY A 76 0.91 11.06 -14.15
CA GLY A 76 1.76 10.75 -15.30
C GLY A 76 3.26 10.78 -15.00
N PRO A 77 4.12 10.97 -16.02
CA PRO A 77 5.57 11.02 -15.88
C PRO A 77 6.04 12.10 -14.89
N GLY A 78 7.18 11.90 -14.23
CA GLY A 78 7.71 12.86 -13.25
C GLY A 78 7.30 12.56 -11.80
N TYR A 79 6.40 11.59 -11.56
CA TYR A 79 5.99 11.21 -10.21
C TYR A 79 7.16 10.69 -9.36
N LEU A 80 8.09 9.95 -9.96
CA LEU A 80 9.27 9.41 -9.27
C LEU A 80 10.17 10.52 -8.73
N SER A 81 10.26 11.65 -9.45
CA SER A 81 11.11 12.78 -9.05
C SER A 81 10.76 13.32 -7.65
N ARG A 82 9.47 13.27 -7.25
CA ARG A 82 9.00 13.65 -5.91
C ARG A 82 9.53 12.73 -4.81
N TRP A 83 9.79 11.47 -5.17
CA TRP A 83 10.28 10.43 -4.27
C TRP A 83 11.80 10.23 -4.35
N THR A 84 12.52 11.04 -5.14
CA THR A 84 13.99 10.98 -5.31
C THR A 84 14.74 10.89 -4.00
N LYS A 85 14.32 11.66 -2.98
CA LYS A 85 14.97 11.63 -1.66
C LYS A 85 14.82 10.26 -1.00
N LEU A 86 13.62 9.68 -1.02
CA LEU A 86 13.36 8.34 -0.48
C LEU A 86 14.08 7.27 -1.32
N TYR A 87 14.04 7.36 -2.64
CA TYR A 87 14.73 6.43 -3.53
C TYR A 87 16.22 6.33 -3.20
N LYS A 88 16.92 7.47 -3.01
CA LYS A 88 18.34 7.49 -2.63
C LYS A 88 18.62 6.83 -1.26
N THR A 89 17.62 6.74 -0.38
CA THR A 89 17.78 6.04 0.90
C THR A 89 17.70 4.53 0.78
N VAL A 90 17.11 3.99 -0.30
CA VAL A 90 16.96 2.53 -0.53
C VAL A 90 17.81 1.99 -1.69
N ALA A 91 18.11 2.81 -2.69
CA ALA A 91 18.91 2.46 -3.84
C ALA A 91 20.22 3.25 -3.87
N HIS A 92 21.35 2.56 -4.04
CA HIS A 92 22.69 3.16 -4.18
C HIS A 92 23.07 3.40 -5.65
N ARG A 93 22.08 3.50 -6.53
CA ARG A 93 22.26 3.70 -7.97
C ARG A 93 21.44 4.91 -8.39
N ASP A 94 21.82 5.50 -9.52
CA ASP A 94 21.02 6.55 -10.13
C ASP A 94 19.60 6.05 -10.43
N ILE A 95 18.66 6.99 -10.42
CA ILE A 95 17.26 6.72 -10.74
C ILE A 95 17.22 6.16 -12.17
N ALA A 96 16.68 4.94 -12.32
CA ALA A 96 16.34 4.43 -13.64
C ALA A 96 15.37 5.41 -14.31
N LYS A 97 15.41 5.51 -15.64
CA LYS A 97 14.61 6.49 -16.39
C LYS A 97 13.15 6.50 -15.91
N ASP A 98 12.60 7.69 -15.69
CA ASP A 98 11.21 7.91 -15.22
C ASP A 98 10.18 7.75 -16.37
N ASP A 99 10.54 6.94 -17.36
CA ASP A 99 9.79 6.80 -18.62
C ASP A 99 8.69 5.72 -18.48
N ASP A 100 8.86 4.78 -17.55
CA ASP A 100 7.89 3.72 -17.29
C ASP A 100 6.70 4.26 -16.47
N VAL A 101 5.50 4.11 -17.02
CA VAL A 101 4.25 4.53 -16.37
C VAL A 101 3.33 3.32 -16.22
N THR A 102 3.11 2.91 -14.98
CA THR A 102 2.25 1.79 -14.57
C THR A 102 1.26 2.25 -13.50
N LEU A 103 0.35 1.36 -13.08
CA LEU A 103 -0.49 1.63 -11.91
C LEU A 103 0.35 1.52 -10.63
N VAL A 104 0.48 2.64 -9.92
CA VAL A 104 1.20 2.74 -8.64
C VAL A 104 0.17 2.80 -7.52
N HIS A 105 0.36 2.01 -6.47
CA HIS A 105 -0.49 2.00 -5.29
C HIS A 105 -0.31 3.27 -4.44
N GLY A 106 0.93 3.73 -4.27
CA GLY A 106 1.30 4.96 -3.59
C GLY A 106 1.56 4.79 -2.09
N ASP A 107 0.93 3.81 -1.45
CA ASP A 107 1.15 3.43 -0.05
C ASP A 107 1.28 1.89 0.11
N TYR A 108 2.13 1.26 -0.71
CA TYR A 108 2.24 -0.21 -0.73
C TYR A 108 3.05 -0.74 0.46
N GLY A 109 2.37 -1.42 1.40
CA GLY A 109 2.96 -2.02 2.60
C GLY A 109 2.20 -3.25 3.07
N LEU A 110 2.83 -4.09 3.92
CA LEU A 110 2.22 -5.33 4.43
C LEU A 110 0.94 -5.10 5.24
N ASP A 111 0.79 -3.91 5.83
CA ASP A 111 -0.37 -3.45 6.58
C ASP A 111 -1.56 -3.07 5.69
N ASN A 112 -1.33 -2.83 4.40
CA ASN A 112 -2.35 -2.63 3.38
C ASN A 112 -2.66 -3.90 2.57
N LEU A 113 -2.05 -5.04 2.93
CA LEU A 113 -2.31 -6.34 2.32
C LEU A 113 -3.14 -7.22 3.26
N VAL A 114 -4.21 -7.79 2.71
CA VAL A 114 -4.97 -8.85 3.38
C VAL A 114 -4.46 -10.19 2.90
N PHE A 115 -3.93 -10.99 3.81
CA PHE A 115 -3.48 -12.35 3.56
C PHE A 115 -4.55 -13.38 3.88
N HIS A 116 -4.48 -14.55 3.24
CA HIS A 116 -5.31 -15.69 3.58
C HIS A 116 -5.17 -16.04 5.08
N PRO A 117 -6.24 -16.51 5.76
CA PRO A 117 -6.21 -16.83 7.19
C PRO A 117 -5.10 -17.81 7.61
N THR A 118 -4.70 -18.72 6.73
CA THR A 118 -3.73 -19.78 7.03
C THR A 118 -2.54 -19.83 6.08
N GLU A 119 -2.63 -19.21 4.90
CA GLU A 119 -1.62 -19.33 3.84
C GLU A 119 -0.92 -17.99 3.61
N ALA A 120 0.33 -18.02 3.15
CA ALA A 120 1.07 -16.85 2.69
C ALA A 120 0.61 -16.48 1.28
N CYS A 121 -0.66 -16.09 1.14
CA CYS A 121 -1.26 -15.69 -0.13
C CYS A 121 -2.08 -14.42 0.09
N VAL A 122 -1.83 -13.39 -0.72
CA VAL A 122 -2.55 -12.12 -0.63
C VAL A 122 -3.91 -12.25 -1.32
N VAL A 123 -4.98 -11.95 -0.58
CA VAL A 123 -6.37 -12.01 -1.04
C VAL A 123 -6.96 -10.64 -1.41
N ALA A 124 -6.38 -9.54 -0.91
CA ALA A 124 -6.76 -8.18 -1.27
C ALA A 124 -5.65 -7.16 -0.99
N VAL A 125 -5.64 -6.09 -1.79
CA VAL A 125 -4.87 -4.87 -1.56
C VAL A 125 -5.85 -3.76 -1.16
N LEU A 126 -5.57 -3.05 -0.08
CA LEU A 126 -6.41 -2.01 0.52
C LEU A 126 -5.78 -0.64 0.37
N ASP A 127 -6.56 0.40 0.62
CA ASP A 127 -6.09 1.79 0.74
C ASP A 127 -5.49 2.40 -0.54
N TRP A 128 -6.33 2.49 -1.57
CA TRP A 128 -5.97 3.01 -2.89
C TRP A 128 -6.02 4.55 -2.99
N GLU A 129 -6.16 5.29 -1.89
CA GLU A 129 -6.37 6.74 -1.92
C GLU A 129 -5.18 7.52 -2.50
N MET A 130 -3.97 6.95 -2.40
CA MET A 130 -2.73 7.53 -2.93
C MET A 130 -2.36 7.01 -4.32
N SER A 131 -3.22 6.18 -4.93
CA SER A 131 -2.90 5.54 -6.19
C SER A 131 -2.82 6.53 -7.36
N THR A 132 -1.93 6.25 -8.31
CA THR A 132 -1.66 7.12 -9.46
C THR A 132 -1.06 6.31 -10.60
N ALA A 133 -1.06 6.85 -11.82
CA ALA A 133 -0.12 6.42 -12.84
C ALA A 133 1.27 7.02 -12.56
N GLY A 134 2.32 6.20 -12.64
CA GLY A 134 3.69 6.63 -12.43
C GLY A 134 4.69 5.48 -12.47
N ASN A 135 5.93 5.76 -12.06
CA ASN A 135 6.99 4.77 -12.07
C ASN A 135 6.78 3.69 -10.99
N PRO A 136 6.83 2.39 -11.34
CA PRO A 136 6.62 1.29 -10.40
C PRO A 136 7.63 1.26 -9.25
N LEU A 137 8.82 1.87 -9.43
CA LEU A 137 9.84 1.95 -8.39
C LEU A 137 9.36 2.68 -7.14
N VAL A 138 8.35 3.55 -7.22
CA VAL A 138 7.82 4.25 -6.04
C VAL A 138 7.27 3.26 -5.02
N ASP A 139 6.44 2.31 -5.44
CA ASP A 139 5.88 1.31 -4.51
C ASP A 139 6.97 0.38 -3.98
N LEU A 140 7.95 0.01 -4.81
CA LEU A 140 9.07 -0.82 -4.37
C LEU A 140 9.91 -0.11 -3.30
N VAL A 141 10.19 1.18 -3.47
CA VAL A 141 10.88 2.00 -2.47
C VAL A 141 10.10 2.02 -1.17
N TYR A 142 8.80 2.29 -1.24
CA TYR A 142 7.91 2.31 -0.09
C TYR A 142 7.92 0.99 0.67
N PHE A 143 7.80 -0.12 -0.05
CA PHE A 143 7.82 -1.47 0.51
C PHE A 143 9.15 -1.80 1.22
N LEU A 144 10.28 -1.28 0.73
CA LEU A 144 11.61 -1.60 1.27
C LEU A 144 12.08 -0.71 2.42
N ILE A 145 11.49 0.49 2.60
CA ILE A 145 11.91 1.44 3.64
C ILE A 145 11.88 0.86 5.06
N PRO A 146 10.79 0.16 5.48
CA PRO A 146 10.76 -0.45 6.80
C PRO A 146 11.96 -1.37 7.01
N HIS A 147 12.30 -2.21 6.03
CA HIS A 147 13.41 -3.17 6.15
C HIS A 147 14.79 -2.53 6.28
N ARG A 148 14.99 -1.30 5.77
CA ARG A 148 16.24 -0.57 6.01
C ARG A 148 16.29 0.03 7.40
N SER A 149 15.22 0.69 7.84
CA SER A 149 15.19 1.31 9.16
C SER A 149 15.28 0.28 10.29
N LEU A 150 14.76 -0.93 10.06
CA LEU A 150 14.82 -2.04 11.01
C LEU A 150 16.22 -2.67 11.16
N ASN A 151 17.13 -2.44 10.21
CA ASN A 151 18.53 -2.88 10.30
C ASN A 151 19.47 -1.80 10.85
N THR A 152 18.98 -0.57 11.01
CA THR A 152 19.69 0.53 11.67
C THR A 152 18.93 0.89 12.93
N SER A 153 19.32 0.32 14.07
CA SER A 153 18.82 0.74 15.38
C SER A 153 18.80 2.28 15.45
N ASN A 154 17.60 2.85 15.60
CA ASN A 154 17.28 4.29 15.64
C ASN A 154 17.12 4.99 14.28
N THR A 155 15.94 4.91 13.66
CA THR A 155 15.19 6.10 13.18
C THR A 155 13.74 5.70 12.93
N VAL A 156 12.90 5.80 13.97
CA VAL A 156 11.45 5.91 13.77
C VAL A 156 11.23 7.27 13.12
N CYS A 157 11.11 7.32 11.79
CA CYS A 157 10.58 8.50 11.14
C CYS A 157 9.08 8.28 10.99
N SER A 158 8.35 8.80 11.97
CA SER A 158 6.95 9.13 11.85
C SER A 158 6.72 9.93 10.56
N PHE A 159 6.31 9.26 9.49
CA PHE A 159 5.56 9.94 8.45
C PHE A 159 4.21 10.26 9.07
N GLN A 160 4.17 11.42 9.75
CA GLN A 160 2.94 11.96 10.29
C GLN A 160 1.92 12.00 9.16
N ARG A 161 0.77 11.33 9.39
CA ARG A 161 -0.50 11.75 8.82
C ARG A 161 -0.66 13.22 9.17
N THR A 162 -0.33 14.10 8.24
CA THR A 162 -0.59 15.54 8.41
C THR A 162 -2.09 15.73 8.42
N GLY A 163 -2.66 15.80 9.62
CA GLY A 163 -4.09 16.02 9.79
C GLY A 163 -4.65 15.71 11.17
N CYS A 164 -3.96 16.06 12.26
CA CYS A 164 -4.63 16.39 13.53
C CYS A 164 -3.62 16.97 14.53
N SER A 165 -3.86 18.20 14.96
CA SER A 165 -3.08 18.91 16.00
C SER A 165 -3.25 18.23 17.36
N PRO A 166 -2.24 18.19 18.25
CA PRO A 166 -2.36 17.57 19.56
C PRO A 166 -2.97 18.58 20.54
N ALA A 167 -4.29 18.69 20.55
CA ALA A 167 -5.01 19.29 21.67
C ALA A 167 -5.56 18.16 22.54
N GLY A 168 -5.04 18.03 23.75
CA GLY A 168 -5.40 16.98 24.69
C GLY A 168 -6.88 16.98 25.02
N GLN A 169 -7.53 15.84 24.84
CA GLN A 169 -8.77 15.49 25.53
C GLN A 169 -8.67 14.04 26.01
N ARG A 170 -8.65 13.90 27.34
CA ARG A 170 -8.87 12.63 28.03
C ARG A 170 -10.34 12.25 27.82
N PHE A 171 -10.61 11.06 27.32
CA PHE A 171 -11.93 10.45 27.43
C PHE A 171 -11.98 9.51 28.65
N PRO A 172 -13.08 9.52 29.43
CA PRO A 172 -13.23 8.70 30.63
C PRO A 172 -13.53 7.22 30.28
N PRO A 173 -13.32 6.29 31.22
CA PRO A 173 -13.54 4.87 30.97
C PRO A 173 -15.04 4.54 30.81
N THR A 174 -15.27 3.64 29.87
CA THR A 174 -16.53 3.01 29.47
C THR A 174 -17.30 2.41 30.65
N ILE A 175 -18.64 2.51 30.59
CA ILE A 175 -19.57 1.59 31.26
C ILE A 175 -20.00 0.55 30.22
#